data_AF-A0AAE3K7S6-F1
#
_entry.id   AF-A0AAE3K7S6-F1
#
_cell.length_a   1.000
_cell.length_b   1.000
_cell.length_c   1.000
_cell.angle_alpha   90.00
_cell.angle_beta   90.00
_cell.angle_gamma   90.00
#
_symmetry.space_group_name_H-M   'P 1'
#
loop_
_entity.id
_entity.type
_entity.pdbx_description
1 polymer ?
#
loop_
_entity_poly.entity_id
_entity_poly.type
_entity_poly.pdbx_seq_one_letter_code
_entity_poly.pdbx_strand_id
1 'polypeptide(L)'
;MKPGSTSGVHLLRNATVFLTVGETTFLVDPLFAPPEQLPPIEDTPNDRRNPLVPLPDMELSYDAVVVTHRHVDHFDERAKEELDSKVPLFCQPEDETEFVHDGFTDVRPVSDNISFRGVTIYRTPGQHGHGDLAKQMGPVSGFVFEADRTIYLAGDTVWYDAVERTISQFTPDMIALNGGEARFNYGEPITMGIDDIAAVRDIATGTLVVVHMEAINHCLLTREQLRKSVDDITVPEDGESVTF
;
A
#
# COMPACT_ATOMS: atom_id res chain seq x y z
N MET A 1 -19.37 -18.76 -8.75
CA MET A 1 -18.14 -18.50 -9.52
C MET A 1 -18.43 -17.43 -10.55
N LYS A 2 -17.94 -16.19 -10.37
CA LYS A 2 -17.88 -15.21 -11.44
C LYS A 2 -16.72 -15.62 -12.37
N PRO A 3 -16.97 -15.99 -13.63
CA PRO A 3 -15.89 -16.29 -14.56
C PRO A 3 -15.10 -15.01 -14.85
N GLY A 4 -13.78 -15.02 -14.65
CA GLY A 4 -12.88 -13.96 -15.13
C GLY A 4 -12.26 -13.02 -14.08
N SER A 5 -12.40 -13.28 -12.79
CA SER A 5 -11.63 -12.56 -11.75
C SER A 5 -10.19 -13.06 -11.74
N THR A 6 -9.26 -12.35 -12.36
CA THR A 6 -7.82 -12.63 -12.30
C THR A 6 -7.26 -12.01 -11.03
N SER A 7 -6.68 -12.83 -10.15
CA SER A 7 -6.02 -12.34 -8.93
C SER A 7 -4.79 -11.50 -9.30
N GLY A 8 -4.52 -10.43 -8.55
CA GLY A 8 -3.44 -9.50 -8.84
C GLY A 8 -3.62 -8.12 -8.20
N VAL A 9 -2.80 -7.19 -8.66
CA VAL A 9 -2.78 -5.79 -8.22
C VAL A 9 -3.02 -4.89 -9.43
N HIS A 10 -3.99 -3.99 -9.33
CA HIS A 10 -4.24 -2.92 -10.29
C HIS A 10 -3.90 -1.59 -9.63
N LEU A 11 -2.85 -0.94 -10.10
CA LEU A 11 -2.42 0.35 -9.57
C LEU A 11 -3.38 1.43 -10.01
N LEU A 12 -3.96 2.17 -9.06
CA LEU A 12 -4.67 3.40 -9.35
C LEU A 12 -3.69 4.57 -9.33
N ARG A 13 -3.07 4.84 -8.17
CA ARG A 13 -2.08 5.91 -7.97
C ARG A 13 -1.46 5.77 -6.58
N ASN A 14 -0.17 6.06 -6.42
CA ASN A 14 0.52 5.97 -5.12
C ASN A 14 0.40 4.55 -4.51
N ALA A 15 -0.01 4.42 -3.25
CA ALA A 15 -0.38 3.16 -2.60
C ALA A 15 -1.85 2.74 -2.87
N THR A 16 -2.64 3.59 -3.51
CA THR A 16 -4.02 3.25 -3.85
C THR A 16 -4.05 2.21 -4.96
N VAL A 17 -4.49 1.00 -4.62
CA VAL A 17 -4.58 -0.13 -5.54
C VAL A 17 -5.91 -0.87 -5.39
N PHE A 18 -6.35 -1.52 -6.45
CA PHE A 18 -7.21 -2.69 -6.28
C PHE A 18 -6.34 -3.93 -6.10
N LEU A 19 -6.58 -4.65 -5.01
CA LEU A 19 -5.98 -5.95 -4.76
C LEU A 19 -7.08 -7.00 -4.88
N THR A 20 -6.99 -7.87 -5.87
CA THR A 20 -7.97 -8.93 -6.11
C THR A 20 -7.34 -10.27 -5.76
N VAL A 21 -8.00 -11.04 -4.88
CA VAL A 21 -7.63 -12.43 -4.57
C VAL A 21 -8.90 -13.29 -4.60
N GLY A 22 -8.86 -14.36 -5.40
CA GLY A 22 -10.04 -15.18 -5.68
C GLY A 22 -11.13 -14.36 -6.38
N GLU A 23 -12.28 -14.23 -5.75
CA GLU A 23 -13.42 -13.41 -6.24
C GLU A 23 -13.61 -12.10 -5.47
N THR A 24 -12.67 -11.76 -4.58
CA THR A 24 -12.79 -10.59 -3.70
C THR A 24 -11.81 -9.51 -4.13
N THR A 25 -12.32 -8.31 -4.35
CA THR A 25 -11.51 -7.12 -4.63
C THR A 25 -11.50 -6.18 -3.43
N PHE A 26 -10.31 -5.83 -2.97
CA PHE A 26 -10.08 -4.84 -1.92
C PHE A 26 -9.61 -3.53 -2.56
N LEU A 27 -10.21 -2.41 -2.18
CA LEU A 27 -9.63 -1.10 -2.40
C LEU A 27 -8.66 -0.81 -1.25
N VAL A 28 -7.39 -0.68 -1.56
CA VAL A 28 -6.32 -0.46 -0.58
C VAL A 28 -5.95 1.02 -0.56
N ASP A 29 -5.74 1.59 0.63
CA ASP A 29 -5.17 2.91 0.88
C ASP A 29 -5.72 4.02 -0.06
N PRO A 30 -7.03 4.30 0.01
CA PRO A 30 -7.68 5.25 -0.87
C PRO A 30 -7.21 6.69 -0.63
N LEU A 31 -6.53 7.25 -1.64
CA LEU A 31 -6.19 8.67 -1.74
C LEU A 31 -6.99 9.27 -2.91
N PHE A 32 -8.04 10.04 -2.62
CA PHE A 32 -8.97 10.54 -3.64
C PHE A 32 -8.80 12.02 -3.99
N ALA A 33 -7.98 12.77 -3.25
CA ALA A 33 -7.65 14.15 -3.57
C ALA A 33 -7.27 14.32 -5.06
N PRO A 34 -7.86 15.31 -5.76
CA PRO A 34 -7.40 15.74 -7.07
C PRO A 34 -5.96 16.27 -7.00
N PRO A 35 -5.26 16.37 -8.14
CA PRO A 35 -3.92 16.91 -8.19
C PRO A 35 -3.80 18.25 -7.48
N GLU A 36 -2.70 18.41 -6.75
CA GLU A 36 -2.31 19.64 -6.06
C GLU A 36 -3.33 20.15 -5.03
N GLN A 37 -4.22 19.33 -4.48
CA GLN A 37 -5.22 19.77 -3.47
C GLN A 37 -4.71 19.70 -2.03
N LEU A 38 -3.87 18.73 -1.72
CA LEU A 38 -3.24 18.56 -0.41
C LEU A 38 -1.98 19.42 -0.30
N PRO A 39 -1.65 19.93 0.90
CA PRO A 39 -0.38 20.64 1.11
C PRO A 39 0.83 19.72 0.83
N PRO A 40 2.00 20.29 0.53
CA PRO A 40 3.24 19.51 0.50
C PRO A 40 3.50 18.88 1.87
N ILE A 41 4.14 17.71 1.87
CA ILE A 41 4.76 17.21 3.10
C ILE A 41 5.96 18.12 3.41
N GLU A 42 5.94 18.73 4.59
CA GLU A 42 6.95 19.69 5.05
C GLU A 42 8.31 19.03 5.27
N ASP A 43 9.37 19.85 5.36
CA ASP A 43 10.75 19.38 5.55
C ASP A 43 11.26 18.38 4.49
N THR A 44 10.79 18.50 3.26
CA THR A 44 11.18 17.66 2.12
C THR A 44 11.89 18.50 1.04
N PRO A 45 12.53 17.89 0.04
CA PRO A 45 13.35 18.63 -0.93
C PRO A 45 12.61 19.60 -1.87
N ASN A 46 11.27 19.62 -1.83
CA ASN A 46 10.43 20.49 -2.66
C ASN A 46 9.07 20.77 -2.01
N ASP A 47 8.39 21.82 -2.46
CA ASP A 47 7.12 22.33 -1.93
C ASP A 47 5.92 22.01 -2.83
N ARG A 48 6.03 21.01 -3.71
CA ARG A 48 4.95 20.64 -4.63
C ARG A 48 3.73 20.14 -3.84
N ARG A 49 2.56 20.66 -4.17
CA ARG A 49 1.28 20.20 -3.60
C ARG A 49 0.96 18.78 -4.08
N ASN A 50 0.26 18.03 -3.24
CA ASN A 50 -0.03 16.62 -3.45
C ASN A 50 -1.50 16.39 -3.80
N PRO A 51 -1.83 15.23 -4.40
CA PRO A 51 -0.93 14.38 -5.19
C PRO A 51 -0.46 15.09 -6.47
N LEU A 52 0.61 14.58 -7.09
CA LEU A 52 1.25 15.17 -8.27
C LEU A 52 0.52 14.85 -9.59
N VAL A 53 -0.23 13.74 -9.60
CA VAL A 53 -0.89 13.17 -10.79
C VAL A 53 -2.34 12.81 -10.45
N PRO A 54 -3.27 12.82 -11.42
CA PRO A 54 -4.67 12.48 -11.16
C PRO A 54 -4.84 10.97 -10.94
N LEU A 55 -5.97 10.56 -10.35
CA LEU A 55 -6.42 9.17 -10.47
C LEU A 55 -6.75 8.86 -11.94
N PRO A 56 -6.56 7.62 -12.40
CA PRO A 56 -7.04 7.17 -13.69
C PRO A 56 -8.57 7.24 -13.75
N ASP A 57 -9.12 7.59 -14.91
CA ASP A 57 -10.57 7.66 -15.14
C ASP A 57 -11.15 6.25 -15.26
N MET A 58 -11.66 5.71 -14.15
CA MET A 58 -12.29 4.40 -14.10
C MET A 58 -13.31 4.26 -12.96
N GLU A 59 -14.21 3.28 -13.10
CA GLU A 59 -15.17 2.93 -12.06
C GLU A 59 -14.47 2.23 -10.90
N LEU A 60 -14.72 2.71 -9.67
CA LEU A 60 -14.22 2.07 -8.47
C LEU A 60 -15.19 0.97 -8.01
N SER A 61 -14.85 -0.30 -8.30
CA SER A 61 -15.66 -1.46 -7.93
C SER A 61 -14.87 -2.39 -7.00
N TYR A 62 -15.30 -2.48 -5.75
CA TYR A 62 -14.62 -3.24 -4.70
C TYR A 62 -15.64 -3.82 -3.70
N ASP A 63 -15.21 -4.84 -2.96
CA ASP A 63 -16.03 -5.56 -1.98
C ASP A 63 -15.76 -5.10 -0.54
N ALA A 64 -14.56 -4.56 -0.30
CA ALA A 64 -14.10 -4.07 0.98
C ALA A 64 -12.98 -3.03 0.78
N VAL A 65 -12.70 -2.27 1.84
CA VAL A 65 -11.59 -1.34 1.92
C VAL A 65 -10.55 -1.88 2.89
N VAL A 66 -9.26 -1.69 2.59
CA VAL A 66 -8.15 -1.93 3.50
C VAL A 66 -7.38 -0.62 3.65
N VAL A 67 -7.14 -0.19 4.90
CA VAL A 67 -6.27 0.94 5.18
C VAL A 67 -5.10 0.46 6.05
N THR A 68 -3.88 0.55 5.53
CA THR A 68 -2.64 0.14 6.20
C THR A 68 -2.33 0.99 7.41
N HIS A 69 -2.52 2.30 7.27
CA HIS A 69 -2.40 3.31 8.31
C HIS A 69 -3.00 4.63 7.80
N ARG A 70 -3.13 5.62 8.69
CA ARG A 70 -3.88 6.85 8.43
C ARG A 70 -3.04 8.07 8.01
N HIS A 71 -1.86 7.88 7.40
CA HIS A 71 -1.21 9.02 6.76
C HIS A 71 -2.04 9.52 5.57
N VAL A 72 -1.94 10.82 5.30
CA VAL A 72 -2.82 11.52 4.35
C VAL A 72 -2.71 10.98 2.92
N ASP A 73 -1.56 10.40 2.56
CA ASP A 73 -1.32 9.78 1.26
C ASP A 73 -1.81 8.32 1.14
N HIS A 74 -2.39 7.79 2.22
CA HIS A 74 -3.05 6.48 2.30
C HIS A 74 -4.55 6.59 2.62
N PHE A 75 -4.96 7.64 3.33
CA PHE A 75 -6.36 7.92 3.63
C PHE A 75 -6.58 9.42 3.82
N ASP A 76 -7.19 10.07 2.83
CA ASP A 76 -7.45 11.52 2.86
C ASP A 76 -8.91 11.84 3.24
N GLU A 77 -9.18 13.11 3.58
CA GLU A 77 -10.54 13.57 3.90
C GLU A 77 -11.53 13.30 2.76
N ARG A 78 -11.06 13.31 1.51
CA ARG A 78 -11.92 13.02 0.36
C ARG A 78 -12.30 11.53 0.29
N ALA A 79 -11.36 10.62 0.56
CA ALA A 79 -11.70 9.21 0.72
C ALA A 79 -12.72 8.99 1.83
N LYS A 80 -12.56 9.65 2.98
CA LYS A 80 -13.54 9.63 4.06
C LYS A 80 -14.94 10.11 3.63
N GLU A 81 -15.03 11.18 2.84
CA GLU A 81 -16.30 11.73 2.36
C GLU A 81 -16.97 10.88 1.27
N GLU A 82 -16.19 10.26 0.39
CA GLU A 82 -16.70 9.56 -0.80
C GLU A 82 -16.94 8.05 -0.60
N LEU A 83 -16.26 7.42 0.37
CA LEU A 83 -16.49 6.00 0.67
C LEU A 83 -17.86 5.78 1.33
N ASP A 84 -18.52 4.66 0.99
CA ASP A 84 -19.72 4.24 1.70
C ASP A 84 -19.36 3.88 3.14
N SER A 85 -19.98 4.55 4.12
CA SER A 85 -19.74 4.30 5.55
C SER A 85 -20.13 2.91 6.03
N LYS A 86 -20.80 2.11 5.19
CA LYS A 86 -21.15 0.71 5.47
C LYS A 86 -20.22 -0.31 4.81
N VAL A 87 -19.25 0.15 4.02
CA VAL A 87 -18.28 -0.78 3.42
C VAL A 87 -17.50 -1.48 4.54
N PRO A 88 -17.26 -2.81 4.46
CA PRO A 88 -16.32 -3.47 5.33
C PRO A 88 -14.93 -2.82 5.20
N LEU A 89 -14.45 -2.19 6.28
CA LEU A 89 -13.16 -1.51 6.32
C LEU A 89 -12.22 -2.28 7.25
N PHE A 90 -11.14 -2.82 6.69
CA PHE A 90 -10.08 -3.49 7.44
C PHE A 90 -8.95 -2.50 7.73
N CYS A 91 -8.49 -2.47 8.99
CA CYS A 91 -7.42 -1.56 9.42
C CYS A 91 -6.53 -2.22 10.47
N GLN A 92 -5.43 -1.56 10.83
CA GLN A 92 -4.70 -1.90 12.04
C GLN A 92 -5.51 -1.54 13.30
N PRO A 93 -5.40 -2.29 14.41
CA PRO A 93 -6.16 -2.04 15.64
C PRO A 93 -6.04 -0.62 16.18
N GLU A 94 -4.88 0.01 16.01
CA GLU A 94 -4.59 1.36 16.47
C GLU A 94 -5.51 2.42 15.85
N ASP A 95 -6.04 2.15 14.66
CA ASP A 95 -6.85 3.10 13.87
C ASP A 95 -8.36 2.89 14.00
N GLU A 96 -8.82 1.81 14.67
CA GLU A 96 -10.24 1.44 14.75
C GLU A 96 -11.12 2.59 15.26
N THR A 97 -10.69 3.21 16.36
CA THR A 97 -11.47 4.27 17.02
C THR A 97 -11.66 5.48 16.11
N GLU A 98 -10.64 5.86 15.36
CA GLU A 98 -10.71 7.01 14.45
C GLU A 98 -11.62 6.73 13.25
N PHE A 99 -11.60 5.52 12.68
CA PHE A 99 -12.56 5.16 11.62
C PHE A 99 -14.00 5.16 12.11
N VAL A 100 -14.26 4.71 13.33
CA VAL A 100 -15.61 4.80 13.93
C VAL A 100 -16.01 6.27 14.13
N HIS A 101 -15.09 7.12 14.58
CA HIS A 101 -15.35 8.57 14.72
C HIS A 101 -15.60 9.26 13.37
N ASP A 102 -14.94 8.81 12.31
CA ASP A 102 -15.18 9.27 10.94
C ASP A 102 -16.54 8.86 10.38
N GLY A 103 -17.25 7.96 11.06
CA GLY A 103 -18.61 7.55 10.74
C GLY A 103 -18.72 6.19 10.03
N PHE A 104 -17.62 5.46 9.86
CA PHE A 104 -17.66 4.09 9.35
C PHE A 104 -18.33 3.16 10.36
N THR A 105 -19.20 2.27 9.86
CA THR A 105 -20.09 1.43 10.68
C THR A 105 -19.73 -0.06 10.66
N ASP A 106 -18.89 -0.49 9.74
CA ASP A 106 -18.35 -1.86 9.63
C ASP A 106 -16.82 -1.83 9.62
N VAL A 107 -16.24 -1.37 10.73
CA VAL A 107 -14.78 -1.31 10.95
C VAL A 107 -14.31 -2.65 11.54
N ARG A 108 -13.25 -3.21 10.96
CA ARG A 108 -12.74 -4.55 11.27
C ARG A 108 -11.23 -4.49 11.51
N PRO A 109 -10.78 -4.18 12.73
CA PRO A 109 -9.35 -4.19 13.05
C PRO A 109 -8.77 -5.61 12.90
N VAL A 110 -7.62 -5.73 12.25
CA VAL A 110 -6.93 -7.00 12.05
C VAL A 110 -5.80 -7.13 13.08
N SER A 111 -6.06 -7.74 14.23
CA SER A 111 -5.02 -7.92 15.26
C SER A 111 -3.91 -8.87 14.80
N ASP A 112 -4.30 -10.09 14.42
CA ASP A 112 -3.43 -11.13 13.87
C ASP A 112 -3.88 -11.50 12.46
N ASN A 113 -5.12 -11.98 12.33
CA ASN A 113 -5.77 -12.26 11.05
C ASN A 113 -7.30 -12.19 11.15
N ILE A 114 -7.95 -12.09 10.00
CA ILE A 114 -9.40 -12.14 9.84
C ILE A 114 -9.77 -12.81 8.52
N SER A 115 -10.92 -13.48 8.45
CA SER A 115 -11.42 -14.06 7.20
C SER A 115 -12.56 -13.24 6.60
N PHE A 116 -12.51 -13.02 5.30
CA PHE A 116 -13.54 -12.32 4.54
C PHE A 116 -13.72 -12.96 3.16
N ARG A 117 -14.93 -13.44 2.87
CA ARG A 117 -15.30 -14.00 1.55
C ARG A 117 -14.33 -15.05 1.00
N GLY A 118 -13.76 -15.89 1.89
CA GLY A 118 -12.82 -16.94 1.51
C GLY A 118 -11.36 -16.51 1.41
N VAL A 119 -11.06 -15.24 1.69
CA VAL A 119 -9.69 -14.71 1.84
C VAL A 119 -9.37 -14.57 3.33
N THR A 120 -8.23 -15.11 3.77
CA THR A 120 -7.68 -14.81 5.09
C THR A 120 -6.68 -13.66 4.98
N ILE A 121 -6.93 -12.60 5.73
CA ILE A 121 -6.11 -11.38 5.78
C ILE A 121 -5.29 -11.44 7.05
N TYR A 122 -3.97 -11.55 6.93
CA TYR A 122 -3.05 -11.52 8.06
C TYR A 122 -2.42 -10.13 8.16
N ARG A 123 -2.41 -9.55 9.36
CA ARG A 123 -1.63 -8.33 9.60
C ARG A 123 -0.16 -8.70 9.74
N THR A 124 0.69 -7.89 9.13
CA THR A 124 2.16 -8.04 9.21
C THR A 124 2.77 -6.78 9.80
N PRO A 125 3.84 -6.90 10.60
CA PRO A 125 4.55 -5.73 11.12
C PRO A 125 5.13 -4.87 9.99
N GLY A 126 5.08 -3.54 10.15
CA GLY A 126 5.83 -2.59 9.33
C GLY A 126 6.72 -1.68 10.18
N GLN A 127 7.77 -1.13 9.55
CA GLN A 127 8.66 -0.15 10.15
C GLN A 127 8.84 1.03 9.21
N HIS A 128 8.17 2.15 9.49
CA HIS A 128 8.15 3.32 8.63
C HIS A 128 9.40 4.21 8.86
N GLY A 129 10.53 3.75 8.34
CA GLY A 129 11.84 4.43 8.44
C GLY A 129 12.79 3.79 9.44
N HIS A 130 13.77 4.59 9.88
CA HIS A 130 14.93 4.11 10.62
C HIS A 130 15.08 4.77 11.99
N GLY A 131 15.54 4.02 12.98
CA GLY A 131 15.89 4.54 14.31
C GLY A 131 14.76 5.32 14.99
N ASP A 132 15.06 6.53 15.45
CA ASP A 132 14.06 7.39 16.12
C ASP A 132 13.03 7.99 15.16
N LEU A 133 13.35 8.14 13.87
CA LEU A 133 12.40 8.61 12.86
C LEU A 133 11.25 7.60 12.70
N ALA A 134 11.55 6.29 12.70
CA ALA A 134 10.52 5.25 12.66
C ALA A 134 9.49 5.36 13.80
N LYS A 135 9.92 5.78 15.00
CA LYS A 135 9.01 5.97 16.13
C LYS A 135 8.11 7.19 15.94
N GLN A 136 8.61 8.24 15.27
CA GLN A 136 7.87 9.46 15.00
C GLN A 136 6.81 9.24 13.92
N MET A 137 7.10 8.40 12.93
CA MET A 137 6.15 8.04 11.86
C MET A 137 4.97 7.19 12.36
N GLY A 138 5.02 6.69 13.60
CA GLY A 138 3.91 5.96 14.21
C GLY A 138 3.74 4.53 13.71
N PRO A 139 2.69 3.83 14.18
CA PRO A 139 2.43 2.46 13.80
C PRO A 139 1.93 2.37 12.35
N VAL A 140 2.50 1.41 11.62
CA VAL A 140 2.11 1.05 10.25
C VAL A 140 2.03 -0.46 10.15
N SER A 141 1.22 -0.96 9.22
CA SER A 141 1.02 -2.38 8.99
C SER A 141 1.07 -2.72 7.50
N GLY A 142 1.63 -3.88 7.19
CA GLY A 142 1.38 -4.56 5.92
C GLY A 142 0.30 -5.63 6.10
N PHE A 143 -0.15 -6.24 5.00
CA PHE A 143 -1.11 -7.35 5.03
C PHE A 143 -0.78 -8.45 4.03
N VAL A 144 -1.00 -9.71 4.43
CA VAL A 144 -1.02 -10.86 3.52
C VAL A 144 -2.46 -11.28 3.27
N PHE A 145 -2.82 -11.45 2.01
CA PHE A 145 -4.12 -11.91 1.55
C PHE A 145 -3.95 -13.32 0.98
N GLU A 146 -4.45 -14.32 1.71
CA GLU A 146 -4.28 -15.73 1.40
C GLU A 146 -5.62 -16.37 1.00
N ALA A 147 -5.67 -16.97 -0.19
CA ALA A 147 -6.75 -17.85 -0.63
C ALA A 147 -6.19 -18.98 -1.52
N ASP A 148 -6.59 -19.04 -2.80
CA ASP A 148 -5.97 -19.90 -3.82
C ASP A 148 -4.63 -19.36 -4.33
N ARG A 149 -4.44 -18.05 -4.19
CA ARG A 149 -3.18 -17.31 -4.35
C ARG A 149 -2.90 -16.47 -3.12
N THR A 150 -1.63 -16.17 -2.91
CA THR A 150 -1.17 -15.36 -1.78
C THR A 150 -0.53 -14.06 -2.28
N ILE A 151 -1.08 -12.92 -1.88
CA ILE A 151 -0.51 -11.60 -2.14
C ILE A 151 -0.04 -10.98 -0.82
N TYR A 152 1.21 -10.54 -0.76
CA TYR A 152 1.74 -9.77 0.35
C TYR A 152 1.83 -8.29 -0.03
N LEU A 153 1.04 -7.44 0.62
CA LEU A 153 1.16 -5.98 0.57
C LEU A 153 2.03 -5.53 1.76
N ALA A 154 3.23 -5.03 1.49
CA ALA A 154 4.17 -4.67 2.57
C ALA A 154 3.75 -3.40 3.34
N GLY A 155 3.02 -2.49 2.70
CA GLY A 155 2.71 -1.17 3.25
C GLY A 155 3.95 -0.29 3.37
N ASP A 156 3.84 0.78 4.15
CA ASP A 156 4.93 1.74 4.38
C ASP A 156 5.97 1.17 5.35
N THR A 157 6.89 0.38 4.82
CA THR A 157 7.98 -0.21 5.60
C THR A 157 9.29 -0.12 4.85
N VAL A 158 10.41 -0.04 5.59
CA VAL A 158 11.76 -0.30 5.06
C VAL A 158 12.07 -1.79 5.12
N TRP A 159 13.16 -2.23 4.48
CA TRP A 159 13.62 -3.61 4.62
C TRP A 159 14.16 -3.88 6.02
N TYR A 160 13.67 -4.94 6.65
CA TYR A 160 14.17 -5.44 7.93
C TYR A 160 13.67 -6.88 8.17
N ASP A 161 14.16 -7.54 9.23
CA ASP A 161 13.93 -8.96 9.49
C ASP A 161 12.45 -9.40 9.46
N ALA A 162 11.48 -8.53 9.78
CA ALA A 162 10.07 -8.95 9.74
C ALA A 162 9.52 -9.08 8.32
N VAL A 163 10.04 -8.31 7.36
CA VAL A 163 9.71 -8.45 5.94
C VAL A 163 10.23 -9.80 5.44
N GLU A 164 11.49 -10.12 5.73
CA GLU A 164 12.10 -11.43 5.41
C GLU A 164 11.31 -12.60 6.02
N ARG A 165 10.94 -12.50 7.30
CA ARG A 165 10.14 -13.53 7.98
C ARG A 165 8.76 -13.68 7.35
N THR A 166 8.10 -12.58 6.98
CA THR A 166 6.80 -12.61 6.32
C THR A 166 6.90 -13.33 4.97
N ILE A 167 7.88 -12.96 4.14
CA ILE A 167 8.11 -13.60 2.83
C ILE A 167 8.39 -15.10 3.00
N SER A 168 9.23 -15.46 3.98
CA SER A 168 9.58 -16.86 4.26
C SER A 168 8.41 -17.67 4.80
N GLN A 169 7.53 -17.06 5.60
CA GLN A 169 6.39 -17.72 6.22
C GLN A 169 5.27 -17.99 5.21
N PHE A 170 4.94 -16.99 4.39
CA PHE A 170 3.77 -17.04 3.51
C PHE A 170 4.12 -17.43 2.07
N THR A 171 5.39 -17.35 1.67
CA THR A 171 5.86 -17.66 0.31
C THR A 171 4.94 -17.09 -0.78
N PRO A 172 4.69 -15.77 -0.77
CA PRO A 172 3.63 -15.17 -1.56
C PRO A 172 3.86 -15.33 -3.07
N ASP A 173 2.78 -15.55 -3.81
CA ASP A 173 2.81 -15.57 -5.28
C ASP A 173 3.13 -14.17 -5.83
N MET A 174 2.71 -13.10 -5.14
CA MET A 174 3.05 -11.71 -5.46
C MET A 174 3.32 -10.89 -4.20
N ILE A 175 4.29 -9.98 -4.29
CA ILE A 175 4.60 -9.00 -3.26
C ILE A 175 4.41 -7.61 -3.85
N ALA A 176 3.61 -6.76 -3.21
CA ALA A 176 3.46 -5.35 -3.54
C ALA A 176 4.24 -4.50 -2.51
N LEU A 177 5.23 -3.75 -2.99
CA LEU A 177 6.09 -2.89 -2.18
C LEU A 177 5.81 -1.41 -2.44
N ASN A 178 5.90 -0.60 -1.38
CA ASN A 178 5.86 0.85 -1.48
C ASN A 178 7.29 1.37 -1.69
N GLY A 179 7.65 1.64 -2.94
CA GLY A 179 9.01 1.88 -3.40
C GLY A 179 9.32 3.33 -3.80
N GLY A 180 8.65 4.31 -3.20
CA GLY A 180 8.85 5.72 -3.51
C GLY A 180 10.15 6.31 -2.98
N GLU A 181 10.88 5.57 -2.14
CA GLU A 181 12.04 6.04 -1.39
C GLU A 181 11.76 7.41 -0.73
N ALA A 182 10.60 7.46 -0.08
CA ALA A 182 10.07 8.63 0.58
C ALA A 182 11.11 9.16 1.60
N ARG A 183 11.43 10.45 1.58
CA ARG A 183 12.41 11.01 2.53
C ARG A 183 12.19 12.49 2.87
N PHE A 184 12.58 12.84 4.09
CA PHE A 184 12.75 14.22 4.51
C PHE A 184 14.15 14.75 4.15
N ASN A 185 14.40 16.03 4.40
CA ASN A 185 15.72 16.66 4.29
C ASN A 185 16.73 16.17 5.35
N TYR A 186 16.28 15.30 6.26
CA TYR A 186 17.06 14.68 7.32
C TYR A 186 16.71 13.20 7.44
N GLY A 187 17.60 12.44 8.07
CA GLY A 187 17.41 11.00 8.26
C GLY A 187 17.57 10.17 6.98
N GLU A 188 17.32 8.88 7.13
CA GLU A 188 17.27 7.91 6.05
C GLU A 188 15.84 7.84 5.46
N PRO A 189 15.65 7.25 4.27
CA PRO A 189 14.32 7.03 3.71
C PRO A 189 13.36 6.34 4.69
N ILE A 190 12.08 6.68 4.57
CA ILE A 190 10.99 6.15 5.42
C ILE A 190 10.20 5.02 4.76
N THR A 191 10.36 4.85 3.44
CA THR A 191 9.85 3.71 2.66
C THR A 191 10.97 3.09 1.83
N MET A 192 10.69 1.97 1.16
CA MET A 192 11.71 1.20 0.44
C MET A 192 12.36 2.00 -0.70
N GLY A 193 13.69 1.93 -0.77
CA GLY A 193 14.50 2.36 -1.90
C GLY A 193 15.00 1.19 -2.75
N ILE A 194 15.98 1.47 -3.63
CA ILE A 194 16.55 0.47 -4.55
C ILE A 194 17.14 -0.72 -3.78
N ASP A 195 17.92 -0.48 -2.73
CA ASP A 195 18.61 -1.52 -1.98
C ASP A 195 17.62 -2.41 -1.20
N ASP A 196 16.56 -1.81 -0.63
CA ASP A 196 15.48 -2.55 0.04
C ASP A 196 14.75 -3.47 -0.95
N ILE A 197 14.38 -2.94 -2.12
CA ILE A 197 13.66 -3.69 -3.16
C ILE A 197 14.53 -4.81 -3.73
N ALA A 198 15.83 -4.58 -3.91
CA ALA A 198 16.78 -5.60 -4.33
C ALA A 198 16.89 -6.72 -3.28
N ALA A 199 16.95 -6.39 -1.99
CA ALA A 199 16.97 -7.38 -0.91
C ALA A 199 15.69 -8.23 -0.87
N VAL A 200 14.52 -7.63 -1.11
CA VAL A 200 13.26 -8.38 -1.26
C VAL A 200 13.33 -9.29 -2.48
N ARG A 201 13.79 -8.78 -3.62
CA ARG A 201 13.88 -9.54 -4.88
C ARG A 201 14.77 -10.78 -4.74
N ASP A 202 15.89 -10.68 -4.02
CA ASP A 202 16.83 -11.77 -3.80
C ASP A 202 16.22 -12.99 -3.10
N ILE A 203 15.19 -12.77 -2.26
CA ILE A 203 14.53 -13.86 -1.51
C ILE A 203 13.12 -14.19 -2.01
N ALA A 204 12.48 -13.28 -2.75
CA ALA A 204 11.15 -13.48 -3.28
C ALA A 204 11.18 -14.51 -4.41
N THR A 205 10.20 -15.41 -4.44
CA THR A 205 9.98 -16.34 -5.57
C THR A 205 8.83 -15.91 -6.47
N GLY A 206 7.93 -15.08 -5.95
CA GLY A 206 6.77 -14.55 -6.66
C GLY A 206 7.07 -13.32 -7.52
N THR A 207 6.01 -12.79 -8.14
CA THR A 207 6.04 -11.52 -8.85
C THR A 207 6.25 -10.37 -7.87
N LEU A 208 7.26 -9.53 -8.09
CA LEU A 208 7.48 -8.33 -7.29
C LEU A 208 6.90 -7.11 -8.00
N VAL A 209 5.91 -6.47 -7.38
CA VAL A 209 5.24 -5.26 -7.88
C VAL A 209 5.65 -4.08 -7.02
N VAL A 210 6.05 -2.96 -7.63
CA VAL A 210 6.42 -1.75 -6.90
C VAL A 210 5.48 -0.60 -7.22
N VAL A 211 4.85 -0.06 -6.17
CA VAL A 211 3.88 1.04 -6.18
C VAL A 211 4.38 2.18 -5.26
N HIS A 212 3.52 3.15 -4.92
CA HIS A 212 3.89 4.31 -4.07
C HIS A 212 5.01 5.15 -4.69
N MET A 213 4.88 5.48 -5.99
CA MET A 213 5.90 6.23 -6.73
C MET A 213 5.27 7.41 -7.46
N GLU A 214 6.01 8.51 -7.57
CA GLU A 214 5.73 9.66 -8.45
C GLU A 214 4.37 10.37 -8.23
N ALA A 215 3.71 10.12 -7.10
CA ALA A 215 2.42 10.71 -6.75
C ALA A 215 2.49 11.67 -5.56
N ILE A 216 3.49 11.53 -4.68
CA ILE A 216 3.69 12.37 -3.49
C ILE A 216 5.05 13.08 -3.56
N ASN A 217 5.08 14.35 -3.17
CA ASN A 217 6.20 15.27 -3.36
C ASN A 217 7.55 14.77 -2.82
N HIS A 218 7.52 13.95 -1.76
CA HIS A 218 8.72 13.46 -1.10
C HIS A 218 9.11 12.03 -1.48
N CYS A 219 8.37 11.40 -2.41
CA CYS A 219 8.77 10.15 -3.08
C CYS A 219 9.70 10.50 -4.24
N LEU A 220 11.00 10.31 -4.03
CA LEU A 220 12.03 10.82 -4.95
C LEU A 220 12.52 9.77 -5.95
N LEU A 221 12.29 8.49 -5.68
CA LEU A 221 12.67 7.43 -6.60
C LEU A 221 11.65 7.37 -7.75
N THR A 222 12.14 7.56 -8.98
CA THR A 222 11.31 7.46 -10.19
C THR A 222 11.16 6.02 -10.64
N ARG A 223 10.07 5.71 -11.35
CA ARG A 223 9.86 4.40 -11.96
C ARG A 223 11.00 4.07 -12.94
N GLU A 224 11.47 5.07 -13.68
CA GLU A 224 12.59 4.94 -14.62
C GLU A 224 13.89 4.54 -13.92
N GLN A 225 14.24 5.20 -12.81
CA GLN A 225 15.43 4.87 -12.03
C GLN A 225 15.35 3.46 -11.46
N LEU A 226 14.20 3.07 -10.90
CA LEU A 226 14.02 1.76 -10.31
C LEU A 226 14.13 0.64 -11.36
N ARG A 227 13.45 0.77 -12.50
CA ARG A 227 13.52 -0.21 -13.62
C ARG A 227 14.94 -0.40 -14.17
N LYS A 228 15.82 0.60 -14.02
CA LYS A 228 17.23 0.51 -14.43
C LYS A 228 18.14 -0.12 -13.37
N SER A 229 17.67 -0.21 -12.13
CA SER A 229 18.51 -0.55 -10.97
C SER A 229 18.23 -1.94 -10.42
N VAL A 230 17.01 -2.44 -10.58
CA VAL A 230 16.62 -3.78 -10.12
C VAL A 230 15.95 -4.53 -11.27
N ASP A 231 16.47 -5.71 -11.59
CA ASP A 231 15.92 -6.62 -12.59
C ASP A 231 14.78 -7.48 -11.99
N ASP A 232 13.97 -8.10 -12.87
CA ASP A 232 12.91 -9.06 -12.49
C ASP A 232 11.87 -8.50 -11.48
N ILE A 233 11.51 -7.23 -11.70
CA ILE A 233 10.42 -6.54 -11.00
C ILE A 233 9.42 -5.96 -12.00
N THR A 234 8.19 -5.76 -11.55
CA THR A 234 7.14 -5.06 -12.29
C THR A 234 6.87 -3.73 -11.62
N VAL A 235 7.01 -2.64 -12.36
CA VAL A 235 6.69 -1.29 -11.90
C VAL A 235 5.55 -0.78 -12.79
N PRO A 236 4.27 -0.93 -12.40
CA PRO A 236 3.14 -0.52 -13.22
C PRO A 236 3.01 0.99 -13.33
N GLU A 237 2.48 1.47 -14.46
CA GLU A 237 1.95 2.83 -14.59
C GLU A 237 0.57 2.96 -13.89
N ASP A 238 0.15 4.19 -13.62
CA ASP A 238 -1.18 4.46 -13.05
C ASP A 238 -2.28 3.97 -14.01
N GLY A 239 -3.15 3.08 -13.54
CA GLY A 239 -4.18 2.38 -14.32
C GLY A 239 -3.75 1.04 -14.92
N GLU A 240 -2.55 0.54 -14.63
CA GLU A 240 -2.10 -0.78 -15.09
C GLU A 240 -2.34 -1.89 -14.07
N SER A 241 -2.67 -3.08 -14.58
CA SER A 241 -2.88 -4.30 -13.80
C SER A 241 -1.74 -5.29 -13.98
N VAL A 242 -1.32 -5.89 -12.87
CA VAL A 242 -0.39 -7.03 -12.81
C VAL A 242 -1.16 -8.21 -12.22
N THR A 243 -1.31 -9.29 -12.98
CA THR A 243 -2.12 -10.45 -12.58
C THR A 243 -1.36 -11.76 -12.71
N PHE A 244 -1.88 -12.81 -12.08
CA PHE A 244 -1.46 -14.20 -12.29
C PHE A 244 -2.22 -14.91 -13.40
#